data_AF-A0A7S9PZW0-F1
#
_entry.id   AF-A0A7S9PZW0-F1
#
_cell.length_a   1.000
_cell.length_b   1.000
_cell.length_c   1.000
_cell.angle_alpha   90.00
_cell.angle_beta   90.00
_cell.angle_gamma   90.00
#
_symmetry.space_group_name_H-M   'P 1'
#
loop_
_entity.id
_entity.type
_entity.pdbx_description
1 polymer ?
#
loop_
_entity_poly.entity_id
_entity_poly.type
_entity_poly.pdbx_seq_one_letter_code
_entity_poly.pdbx_strand_id
1 'polypeptide(L)'
;MGVKETSSLKNHDLIFDIKASVLTGTNFDKIDAVKRGISKAALVTFKKAINLDYDHFANILGTTKTTLHKKQDNEVFNASISEKAIALMEVYNYGYKVFEDREKFNRWIQSNNRALGNRVPLDVMDTIFGIDEVKNIITRIEHGVYS
;
A
#
# COMPACT_ATOMS: atom_id res chain seq x y z
N MET A 1 33.61 -19.08 28.04
CA MET A 1 32.18 -19.41 28.19
C MET A 1 31.44 -18.51 27.21
N GLY A 2 31.11 -19.04 26.04
CA GLY A 2 30.46 -18.29 24.97
C GLY A 2 28.96 -18.25 25.18
N VAL A 3 28.37 -17.08 24.95
CA VAL A 3 27.06 -16.97 24.32
C VAL A 3 27.24 -15.94 23.21
N LYS A 4 27.36 -16.44 21.97
CA LYS A 4 27.04 -15.68 20.77
C LYS A 4 25.54 -15.87 20.48
N GLU A 5 25.05 -15.03 19.57
CA GLU A 5 23.85 -15.21 18.74
C GLU A 5 22.54 -14.68 19.34
N THR A 6 21.72 -13.90 18.64
CA THR A 6 21.83 -13.02 17.45
C THR A 6 20.43 -12.42 17.29
N SER A 7 20.34 -11.24 16.66
CA SER A 7 19.21 -10.89 15.78
C SER A 7 17.79 -10.85 16.38
N SER A 8 17.39 -9.68 16.86
CA SER A 8 16.04 -9.18 16.58
C SER A 8 16.15 -7.76 16.05
N LEU A 9 16.82 -7.66 14.89
CA LEU A 9 16.90 -6.43 14.13
C LEU A 9 15.49 -6.00 13.73
N LYS A 10 15.21 -4.73 14.01
CA LYS A 10 14.02 -3.94 13.70
C LYS A 10 13.75 -3.87 12.19
N ASN A 11 13.38 -4.98 11.58
CA ASN A 11 13.06 -5.08 10.15
C ASN A 11 11.57 -4.85 9.85
N HIS A 12 10.77 -4.48 10.85
CA HIS A 12 9.32 -4.36 10.70
C HIS A 12 8.85 -2.96 10.25
N ASP A 13 9.73 -1.94 10.29
CA ASP A 13 9.28 -0.54 10.27
C ASP A 13 9.43 0.21 8.92
N LEU A 14 9.99 -0.41 7.89
CA LEU A 14 10.19 0.27 6.59
C LEU A 14 9.84 -0.66 5.43
N ILE A 15 8.54 -0.78 5.14
CA ILE A 15 8.02 -1.62 4.05
C ILE A 15 8.21 -0.95 2.68
N PHE A 16 8.38 0.38 2.64
CA PHE A 16 8.43 1.14 1.40
C PHE A 16 9.57 2.16 1.47
N ASP A 17 10.23 2.42 0.35
CA ASP A 17 11.31 3.42 0.18
C ASP A 17 10.75 4.87 0.20
N ILE A 18 9.75 5.08 1.06
CA ILE A 18 9.15 6.34 1.42
C ILE A 18 9.47 6.49 2.90
N LYS A 19 9.95 7.68 3.31
CA LYS A 19 10.20 7.96 4.73
C LYS A 19 8.99 7.47 5.54
N ALA A 20 9.21 6.61 6.55
CA ALA A 20 8.15 6.14 7.46
C ALA A 20 7.26 7.30 7.93
N SER A 21 7.85 8.48 8.12
CA SER A 21 7.18 9.74 8.47
C SER A 21 6.04 10.15 7.54
N VAL A 22 5.96 9.68 6.29
CA VAL A 22 4.83 9.97 5.39
C VAL A 22 3.63 9.08 5.72
N LEU A 23 3.85 7.80 5.99
CA LEU A 23 2.77 6.84 6.27
C LEU A 23 2.32 6.87 7.73
N THR A 24 3.21 7.22 8.65
CA THR A 24 2.92 7.38 10.08
C THR A 24 2.78 8.84 10.51
N GLY A 25 2.85 9.78 9.56
CA GLY A 25 2.74 11.21 9.81
C GLY A 25 1.31 11.73 9.84
N THR A 26 1.20 13.03 10.03
CA THR A 26 -0.07 13.76 9.98
C THR A 26 -0.62 13.81 8.55
N ASN A 27 -1.88 14.22 8.39
CA ASN A 27 -2.44 14.45 7.06
C ASN A 27 -1.67 15.56 6.30
N PHE A 28 -1.08 16.53 6.99
CA PHE A 28 -0.23 17.55 6.35
C PHE A 28 1.06 16.94 5.78
N ASP A 29 1.70 16.01 6.50
CA ASP A 29 2.89 15.30 5.99
C ASP A 29 2.57 14.53 4.70
N LYS A 30 1.38 13.93 4.62
CA LYS A 30 0.89 13.24 3.43
C LYS A 30 0.61 14.22 2.29
N ILE A 31 -0.06 15.34 2.57
CA ILE A 31 -0.31 16.40 1.59
C ILE A 31 1.01 16.90 0.99
N ASP A 32 2.03 17.12 1.82
CA ASP A 32 3.33 17.59 1.35
C ASP A 32 4.10 16.50 0.61
N ALA A 33 3.93 15.22 0.95
CA ALA A 33 4.45 14.10 0.17
C ALA A 33 3.77 14.00 -1.21
N VAL A 34 2.44 14.15 -1.27
CA VAL A 34 1.67 14.17 -2.53
C VAL A 34 2.14 15.31 -3.44
N LYS A 35 2.33 16.51 -2.89
CA LYS A 35 2.82 17.68 -3.64
C LYS A 35 4.25 17.49 -4.15
N ARG A 36 5.13 16.85 -3.37
CA ARG A 36 6.49 16.49 -3.80
C ARG A 36 6.50 15.40 -4.86
N GLY A 37 5.49 14.55 -4.85
CA GLY A 37 5.34 13.42 -5.74
C GLY A 37 6.12 12.18 -5.28
N ILE A 38 5.64 11.01 -5.71
CA ILE A 38 6.32 9.74 -5.48
C ILE A 38 7.29 9.44 -6.63
N SER A 39 8.51 9.01 -6.31
CA SER A 39 9.49 8.60 -7.33
C SER A 39 9.11 7.28 -7.99
N LYS A 40 9.55 7.07 -9.23
CA LYS A 40 9.40 5.77 -9.90
C LYS A 40 10.08 4.65 -9.12
N ALA A 41 11.27 4.87 -8.56
CA ALA A 41 11.93 3.87 -7.74
C ALA A 41 11.05 3.41 -6.56
N ALA A 42 10.50 4.34 -5.78
CA ALA A 42 9.63 4.03 -4.65
C ALA A 42 8.36 3.29 -5.10
N LEU A 43 7.76 3.74 -6.20
CA LEU A 43 6.54 3.14 -6.74
C LEU A 43 6.79 1.70 -7.25
N VAL A 44 7.94 1.43 -7.90
CA VAL A 44 8.33 0.10 -8.35
C VAL A 44 8.65 -0.82 -7.18
N THR A 45 9.34 -0.32 -6.15
CA THR A 45 9.59 -1.05 -4.91
C THR A 45 8.27 -1.47 -4.25
N PHE A 46 7.31 -0.54 -4.17
CA PHE A 46 5.99 -0.85 -3.63
C PHE A 46 5.28 -1.93 -4.43
N LYS A 47 5.17 -1.76 -5.75
CA LYS A 47 4.56 -2.74 -6.66
C LYS A 47 5.12 -4.16 -6.44
N LYS A 48 6.45 -4.28 -6.33
CA LYS A 48 7.12 -5.56 -6.06
C LYS A 48 6.75 -6.13 -4.69
N ALA A 49 6.70 -5.29 -3.66
CA ALA A 49 6.38 -5.71 -2.30
C ALA A 49 4.96 -6.28 -2.17
N ILE A 50 4.02 -5.81 -3.00
CA ILE A 50 2.63 -6.29 -3.03
C ILE A 50 2.35 -7.31 -4.15
N ASN A 51 3.41 -7.73 -4.87
CA ASN A 51 3.38 -8.73 -5.93
C ASN A 51 2.30 -8.49 -7.02
N LEU A 52 2.14 -7.24 -7.45
CA LEU A 52 1.25 -6.92 -8.58
C LEU A 52 2.03 -6.85 -9.89
N ASP A 53 1.37 -7.12 -11.00
CA ASP A 53 1.89 -6.81 -12.33
C ASP A 53 1.75 -5.31 -12.66
N TYR A 54 2.30 -4.88 -13.80
CA TYR A 54 2.25 -3.47 -14.20
C TYR A 54 0.87 -3.05 -14.73
N ASP A 55 0.07 -3.94 -15.31
CA ASP A 55 -1.26 -3.60 -15.84
C ASP A 55 -2.17 -3.24 -14.68
N HIS A 56 -2.28 -4.19 -13.75
CA HIS A 56 -3.20 -4.09 -12.64
C HIS A 56 -2.83 -2.90 -11.75
N PHE A 57 -1.54 -2.74 -11.47
CA PHE A 57 -1.07 -1.61 -10.68
C PHE A 57 -1.27 -0.26 -11.38
N ALA A 58 -1.05 -0.17 -12.70
CA ALA A 58 -1.35 1.06 -13.43
C ALA A 58 -2.85 1.40 -13.40
N ASN A 59 -3.71 0.38 -13.54
CA ASN A 59 -5.16 0.55 -13.47
C ASN A 59 -5.60 1.11 -12.11
N ILE A 60 -5.13 0.52 -11.01
CA ILE A 60 -5.42 1.00 -9.64
C ILE A 60 -5.00 2.48 -9.49
N LEU A 61 -3.82 2.83 -10.00
CA LEU A 61 -3.31 4.21 -9.96
C LEU A 61 -4.00 5.16 -10.95
N GLY A 62 -4.96 4.70 -11.75
CA GLY A 62 -5.65 5.51 -12.76
C GLY A 62 -4.73 6.01 -13.87
N THR A 63 -3.74 5.20 -14.28
CA THR A 63 -2.78 5.55 -15.32
C THR A 63 -2.52 4.37 -16.26
N THR A 64 -1.56 4.53 -17.17
CA THR A 64 -1.15 3.48 -18.11
C THR A 64 0.21 2.91 -17.73
N LYS A 65 0.46 1.65 -18.08
CA LYS A 65 1.79 1.04 -18.01
C LYS A 65 2.85 1.92 -18.67
N THR A 66 2.54 2.47 -19.84
CA THR A 66 3.44 3.34 -20.60
C THR A 66 3.86 4.56 -19.79
N THR A 67 2.91 5.21 -19.09
CA THR A 67 3.21 6.33 -18.19
C THR A 67 4.17 5.91 -17.08
N LEU A 68 3.95 4.73 -16.47
CA LEU A 68 4.84 4.22 -15.42
C LEU A 68 6.25 3.89 -15.95
N HIS A 69 6.36 3.32 -17.15
CA HIS A 69 7.63 2.91 -17.73
C HIS A 69 8.49 4.08 -18.23
N LYS A 70 7.86 5.13 -18.78
CA LYS A 70 8.55 6.28 -19.40
C LYS A 70 9.41 7.09 -18.44
N LYS A 71 9.04 7.13 -17.16
CA LYS A 71 9.77 7.86 -16.12
C LYS A 71 11.14 7.21 -15.86
N GLN A 72 12.16 7.99 -15.54
CA GLN A 72 13.39 7.48 -14.94
C GLN A 72 13.21 7.25 -13.45
N ASP A 73 14.08 6.46 -12.82
CA ASP A 73 13.91 6.01 -11.44
C ASP A 73 13.88 7.18 -10.42
N ASN A 74 14.59 8.27 -10.71
CA ASN A 74 14.63 9.49 -9.91
C ASN A 74 13.51 10.49 -10.24
N GLU A 75 12.75 10.28 -11.31
CA GLU A 75 11.63 11.15 -11.64
C GLU A 75 10.40 10.84 -10.79
N VAL A 76 9.66 11.89 -10.46
CA VAL A 76 8.41 11.79 -9.69
C VAL A 76 7.18 11.79 -10.59
N PHE A 77 6.10 11.18 -10.08
CA PHE A 77 4.78 11.25 -10.66
C PHE A 77 4.00 12.48 -10.17
N ASN A 78 2.92 12.81 -10.88
CA ASN A 78 2.05 13.92 -10.52
C ASN A 78 1.29 13.66 -9.21
N ALA A 79 0.62 14.69 -8.70
CA ALA A 79 -0.13 14.63 -7.45
C ALA A 79 -1.20 13.52 -7.44
N SER A 80 -1.94 13.33 -8.53
CA SER A 80 -3.02 12.34 -8.58
C SER A 80 -2.51 10.89 -8.46
N ILE A 81 -1.46 10.53 -9.20
CA ILE A 81 -0.83 9.20 -9.09
C ILE A 81 -0.19 9.04 -7.71
N SER A 82 0.45 10.09 -7.21
CA SER A 82 1.13 10.06 -5.91
C SER A 82 0.15 9.89 -4.75
N GLU A 83 -0.99 10.58 -4.80
CA GLU A 83 -2.07 10.48 -3.82
C GLU A 83 -2.64 9.06 -3.76
N LYS A 84 -3.01 8.49 -4.91
CA LYS A 84 -3.48 7.10 -4.98
C LYS A 84 -2.42 6.11 -4.49
N ALA A 85 -1.16 6.29 -4.87
CA ALA A 85 -0.08 5.41 -4.43
C ALA A 85 0.11 5.46 -2.91
N ILE A 86 0.12 6.66 -2.33
CA ILE A 86 0.27 6.84 -0.87
C ILE A 86 -0.94 6.23 -0.15
N ALA A 87 -2.17 6.50 -0.60
CA ALA A 87 -3.38 5.94 0.00
C ALA A 87 -3.38 4.40 -0.06
N LEU A 88 -2.95 3.81 -1.18
CA LEU A 88 -2.81 2.37 -1.31
C LEU A 88 -1.76 1.82 -0.34
N MET A 89 -0.60 2.47 -0.23
CA MET A 89 0.44 2.08 0.74
C MET A 89 -0.05 2.14 2.18
N GLU A 90 -0.89 3.11 2.53
CA GLU A 90 -1.50 3.18 3.86
C GLU A 90 -2.41 1.97 4.14
N VAL A 91 -3.23 1.56 3.18
CA VAL A 91 -4.09 0.38 3.33
C VAL A 91 -3.23 -0.88 3.51
N TYR A 92 -2.18 -1.07 2.72
CA TYR A 92 -1.29 -2.22 2.87
C TYR A 92 -0.55 -2.21 4.20
N ASN A 93 -0.04 -1.06 4.62
CA ASN A 93 0.64 -0.92 5.91
C ASN A 93 -0.31 -1.22 7.08
N TYR A 94 -1.53 -0.68 7.04
CA TYR A 94 -2.54 -0.92 8.05
C TYR A 94 -3.00 -2.39 8.06
N GLY A 95 -3.24 -2.95 6.87
CA GLY A 95 -3.61 -4.35 6.70
C GLY A 95 -2.55 -5.31 7.25
N TYR A 96 -1.27 -5.11 6.94
CA TYR A 96 -0.20 -5.92 7.51
C TYR A 96 -0.11 -5.82 9.03
N LYS A 97 -0.42 -4.65 9.60
CA LYS A 97 -0.47 -4.47 11.06
C LYS A 97 -1.65 -5.23 11.67
N VAL A 98 -2.86 -5.10 11.13
CA VAL A 98 -4.07 -5.72 11.67
C VAL A 98 -4.07 -7.24 11.52
N PHE A 99 -3.54 -7.75 10.41
CA PHE A 99 -3.53 -9.19 10.15
C PHE A 99 -2.37 -9.91 10.83
N GLU A 100 -1.34 -9.18 11.26
CA GLU A 100 -0.08 -9.68 11.86
C GLU A 100 0.67 -10.71 11.02
N ASP A 101 0.21 -10.96 9.79
CA ASP A 101 0.72 -11.91 8.82
C ASP A 101 0.52 -11.32 7.42
N ARG A 102 1.64 -11.06 6.73
CA ARG A 102 1.63 -10.47 5.40
C ARG A 102 1.03 -11.38 4.36
N GLU A 103 1.31 -12.68 4.42
CA GLU A 103 0.74 -13.62 3.46
C GLU A 103 -0.76 -13.75 3.64
N LYS A 104 -1.23 -13.75 4.89
CA LYS A 104 -2.66 -13.74 5.21
C LYS A 104 -3.35 -12.50 4.64
N PHE A 105 -2.78 -11.32 4.82
CA PHE A 105 -3.31 -10.09 4.23
C PHE A 105 -3.28 -10.12 2.70
N ASN A 106 -2.17 -10.56 2.09
CA ASN A 106 -2.04 -10.62 0.64
C ASN A 106 -3.02 -11.60 0.00
N ARG A 107 -3.32 -12.73 0.66
CA ARG A 107 -4.41 -13.62 0.23
C ARG A 107 -5.77 -12.95 0.39
N TRP A 108 -6.00 -12.29 1.51
CA TRP A 108 -7.29 -11.65 1.81
C TRP A 108 -7.62 -10.51 0.83
N ILE A 109 -6.66 -9.64 0.52
CA ILE A 109 -6.88 -8.48 -0.37
C ILE A 109 -7.20 -8.91 -1.81
N GLN A 110 -6.78 -10.11 -2.20
CA GLN A 110 -7.02 -10.72 -3.52
C GLN A 110 -8.21 -11.69 -3.54
N SER A 111 -8.87 -11.92 -2.41
CA SER A 111 -10.00 -12.85 -2.31
C SER A 111 -11.33 -12.13 -2.35
N ASN A 112 -12.35 -12.74 -2.94
CA ASN A 112 -13.72 -12.21 -2.91
C ASN A 112 -14.17 -11.94 -1.47
N ASN A 113 -14.68 -10.74 -1.22
CA ASN A 113 -15.13 -10.31 0.09
C ASN A 113 -16.64 -10.07 0.10
N ARG A 114 -17.36 -10.79 0.97
CA ARG A 114 -18.82 -10.69 1.10
C ARG A 114 -19.29 -9.28 1.48
N ALA A 115 -18.56 -8.59 2.35
CA ALA A 115 -18.89 -7.22 2.77
C ALA A 115 -18.75 -6.20 1.61
N LEU A 116 -17.96 -6.51 0.58
CA LEU A 116 -17.83 -5.71 -0.64
C LEU A 116 -18.81 -6.10 -1.76
N GLY A 117 -19.85 -6.88 -1.44
CA GLY A 117 -20.77 -7.43 -2.43
C GLY A 117 -20.11 -8.51 -3.30
N ASN A 118 -19.26 -9.36 -2.70
CA ASN A 118 -18.47 -10.41 -3.35
C ASN A 118 -17.44 -9.91 -4.37
N ARG A 119 -17.00 -8.65 -4.25
CA ARG A 119 -15.88 -8.11 -5.04
C ARG A 119 -14.54 -8.39 -4.36
N VAL A 120 -13.47 -8.40 -5.14
CA VAL A 120 -12.10 -8.46 -4.64
C VAL A 120 -11.73 -7.09 -4.07
N PRO A 121 -11.21 -6.99 -2.82
CA PRO A 121 -10.78 -5.74 -2.23
C PRO A 121 -9.79 -4.96 -3.11
N LEU A 122 -8.80 -5.65 -3.69
CA LEU A 122 -7.81 -5.02 -4.56
C LEU A 122 -8.44 -4.34 -5.77
N ASP A 123 -9.42 -4.97 -6.40
CA ASP A 123 -10.01 -4.49 -7.65
C ASP A 123 -10.86 -3.23 -7.45
N VAL A 124 -11.42 -3.02 -6.25
CA VAL A 124 -12.22 -1.82 -5.94
C VAL A 124 -11.35 -0.62 -5.51
N MET A 125 -10.08 -0.84 -5.18
CA MET A 125 -9.15 0.24 -4.76
C MET A 125 -8.67 1.12 -5.92
N ASP A 126 -9.22 0.95 -7.13
CA ASP A 126 -9.01 1.86 -8.26
C ASP A 126 -9.68 3.24 -8.07
N THR A 127 -10.59 3.35 -7.11
CA THR A 127 -11.24 4.58 -6.67
C THR A 127 -10.93 4.92 -5.22
N ILE A 128 -10.97 6.21 -4.85
CA ILE A 128 -10.77 6.63 -3.46
C ILE A 128 -11.84 6.06 -2.52
N PHE A 129 -13.09 5.97 -2.99
CA PHE A 129 -14.19 5.36 -2.23
C PHE A 129 -13.95 3.88 -1.95
N GLY A 130 -13.39 3.14 -2.91
CA GLY A 130 -13.06 1.74 -2.68
C GLY A 130 -11.86 1.55 -1.77
N ILE A 131 -10.86 2.43 -1.81
CA ILE A 131 -9.75 2.47 -0.84
C ILE A 131 -10.31 2.67 0.58
N ASP A 132 -11.19 3.65 0.77
CA ASP A 132 -11.82 3.93 2.07
C ASP A 132 -12.66 2.75 2.55
N GLU A 133 -13.42 2.12 1.66
CA GLU A 133 -14.26 0.97 2.02
C GLU A 133 -13.43 -0.25 2.43
N VAL A 134 -12.34 -0.55 1.71
CA VAL A 134 -11.41 -1.62 2.10
C VAL A 134 -10.79 -1.32 3.46
N LYS A 135 -10.38 -0.07 3.71
CA LYS A 135 -9.84 0.36 5.00
C LYS A 135 -10.86 0.18 6.12
N ASN A 136 -12.12 0.56 5.89
CA ASN A 136 -13.22 0.37 6.84
C ASN A 136 -13.41 -1.10 7.20
N ILE A 137 -13.33 -2.01 6.22
CA ILE A 137 -13.43 -3.45 6.47
C ILE A 137 -12.25 -3.96 7.29
N ILE A 138 -11.03 -3.52 6.99
CA ILE A 138 -9.85 -3.88 7.81
C ILE A 138 -10.04 -3.40 9.25
N THR A 139 -10.57 -2.18 9.47
CA THR A 139 -10.90 -1.67 10.80
C THR A 139 -11.93 -2.52 11.52
N ARG A 140 -12.96 -2.99 10.81
CA ARG A 140 -13.96 -3.90 11.39
C ARG A 140 -13.34 -5.24 11.78
N ILE A 141 -12.39 -5.75 10.99
CA ILE A 141 -11.62 -6.96 11.32
C ILE A 141 -10.76 -6.73 12.57
N GLU A 142 -10.07 -5.59 12.69
CA GLU A 142 -9.28 -5.22 13.88
C GLU A 142 -10.13 -5.24 15.16
N HIS A 143 -11.39 -4.78 15.07
CA HIS A 143 -12.32 -4.78 16.19
C HIS A 143 -13.13 -6.08 16.37
N GLY A 144 -12.88 -7.12 15.56
CA GLY A 144 -13.59 -8.39 15.64
C GLY A 144 -15.06 -8.33 15.20
N VAL A 145 -15.45 -7.29 14.45
CA VAL A 145 -16.81 -7.11 13.93
C VAL A 145 -16.94 -7.82 12.58
N TYR A 146 -17.41 -9.07 12.60
CA TYR A 146 -17.74 -9.82 11.38
C TYR A 146 -19.12 -9.39 10.84
N SER A 147 -19.20 -9.09 9.54
CA SER A 147 -20.48 -9.10 8.78
C SER A 147 -20.50 -10.27 7.82
#